data_AF-A0A0Q0DWI1-F1
#
_entry.id   AF-A0A0Q0DWI1-F1
#
_cell.length_a   1.000
_cell.length_b   1.000
_cell.length_c   1.000
_cell.angle_alpha   90.00
_cell.angle_beta   90.00
_cell.angle_gamma   90.00
#
_symmetry.space_group_name_H-M   'P 1'
#
loop_
_entity.id
_entity.type
_entity.pdbx_description
1 polymer ?
#
loop_
_entity_poly.entity_id
_entity_poly.type
_entity_poly.pdbx_seq_one_letter_code
_entity_poly.pdbx_strand_id
1 'polypeptide(L)'
;MAASEALNAGQLLGLVTASGEFAPYDPAAEDGSEIATAILFAPLPESDIVRRGRAVVRLAEVAEKLLTGLDLDAEKALAKQFIFLR
;
A
#
# COMPACT_ATOMS: atom_id res chain seq x y z
N MET A 1 -2.99 -1.80 10.06
CA MET A 1 -2.12 -0.77 9.48
C MET A 1 -1.22 -0.32 10.60
N ALA A 2 0.09 -0.35 10.33
CA ALA A 2 1.12 0.02 11.29
C ALA A 2 1.01 1.50 11.71
N ALA A 3 1.69 1.85 12.79
CA ALA A 3 1.86 3.23 13.20
C ALA A 3 2.43 4.07 12.05
N SER A 4 1.83 5.22 11.81
CA SER A 4 2.13 6.03 10.62
C SER A 4 1.48 7.40 10.71
N GLU A 5 2.06 8.36 9.99
CA GLU A 5 1.44 9.63 9.63
C GLU A 5 0.08 9.44 8.93
N ALA A 6 -0.63 10.54 8.69
CA ALA A 6 -1.88 10.51 7.95
C ALA A 6 -1.67 10.01 6.52
N LEU A 7 -2.49 9.05 6.09
CA LEU A 7 -2.44 8.45 4.76
C LEU A 7 -3.67 8.81 3.95
N ASN A 8 -3.47 9.15 2.69
CA ASN A 8 -4.54 9.45 1.75
C ASN A 8 -5.06 8.15 1.08
N ALA A 9 -6.32 8.15 0.64
CA ALA A 9 -6.80 7.09 -0.23
C ALA A 9 -5.96 7.04 -1.51
N GLY A 10 -5.70 5.83 -2.03
CA GLY A 10 -4.78 5.61 -3.14
C GLY A 10 -3.32 5.41 -2.74
N GLN A 11 -2.98 5.49 -1.44
CA GLN A 11 -1.65 5.17 -0.97
C GLN A 11 -1.30 3.70 -1.22
N LEU A 12 -0.15 3.45 -1.83
CA LEU A 12 0.38 2.09 -1.98
C LEU A 12 0.86 1.55 -0.64
N LEU A 13 0.60 0.27 -0.41
CA LEU A 13 0.91 -0.41 0.84
C LEU A 13 1.77 -1.64 0.57
N GLY A 14 2.82 -1.79 1.38
CA GLY A 14 3.56 -3.03 1.54
C GLY A 14 3.16 -3.77 2.82
N LEU A 15 3.59 -5.02 2.95
CA LEU A 15 3.29 -5.86 4.11
C LEU A 15 4.58 -6.10 4.89
N VAL A 16 4.68 -5.52 6.08
CA VAL A 16 5.80 -5.74 6.98
C VAL A 16 5.81 -7.22 7.37
N THR A 17 6.87 -7.93 6.99
CA THR A 17 6.98 -9.39 7.14
C THR A 17 7.00 -9.83 8.60
N ALA A 18 7.66 -9.06 9.47
CA ALA A 18 7.79 -9.38 10.88
C ALA A 18 6.46 -9.26 11.66
N SER A 19 5.65 -8.24 11.37
CA SER A 19 4.39 -7.98 12.09
C SER A 19 3.15 -8.47 11.36
N GLY A 20 3.22 -8.71 10.04
CA GLY A 20 2.06 -8.99 9.21
C GLY A 20 1.15 -7.77 9.03
N GLU A 21 1.67 -6.57 9.28
CA GLU A 21 0.92 -5.33 9.20
C GLU A 21 1.20 -4.59 7.89
N PHE A 22 0.16 -3.96 7.35
CA PHE A 22 0.36 -3.05 6.22
C PHE A 22 0.97 -1.74 6.67
N ALA A 23 2.01 -1.31 5.96
CA ALA A 23 2.68 -0.02 6.08
C ALA A 23 2.66 0.71 4.71
N PRO A 24 2.87 2.03 4.68
CA PRO A 24 3.17 2.75 3.44
C PRO A 24 4.25 2.02 2.64
N TYR A 25 4.05 1.91 1.33
CA TYR A 25 5.08 1.39 0.43
C TYR A 25 6.31 2.30 0.48
N ASP A 26 7.48 1.69 0.72
CA ASP A 26 8.77 2.38 0.71
C ASP A 26 9.81 1.52 -0.03
N PRO A 27 10.19 1.86 -1.28
CA PRO A 27 11.12 1.06 -2.07
C PRO A 27 12.53 0.96 -1.46
N ALA A 28 12.87 1.80 -0.48
CA ALA A 28 14.15 1.76 0.22
C ALA A 28 14.12 0.92 1.49
N ALA A 29 12.96 0.40 1.89
CA ALA A 29 12.85 -0.48 3.06
C ALA A 29 13.41 -1.88 2.80
N GLU A 30 13.61 -2.63 3.87
CA GLU A 30 14.09 -4.02 3.85
C GLU A 30 13.28 -4.91 4.82
N ASP A 31 12.02 -4.54 5.09
CA ASP A 31 11.15 -5.18 6.08
C ASP A 31 9.89 -5.83 5.47
N GLY A 32 9.75 -5.79 4.15
CA GLY A 32 8.59 -6.22 3.36
C GLY A 32 7.69 -5.07 2.92
N SER A 33 7.82 -3.86 3.49
CA SER A 33 7.08 -2.68 3.03
C SER A 33 7.56 -2.17 1.66
N GLU A 34 8.76 -2.59 1.22
CA GLU A 34 9.33 -2.35 -0.10
C GLU A 34 8.68 -3.12 -1.25
N ILE A 35 7.67 -3.95 -0.95
CA ILE A 35 6.91 -4.69 -1.97
C ILE A 35 5.45 -4.24 -1.93
N ALA A 36 5.04 -3.45 -2.93
CA ALA A 36 3.64 -3.03 -3.05
C ALA A 36 2.70 -4.23 -3.26
N THR A 37 1.73 -4.39 -2.37
CA THR A 37 0.84 -5.55 -2.35
C THR A 37 -0.64 -5.16 -2.17
N ALA A 38 -0.92 -3.91 -1.80
CA ALA A 38 -2.28 -3.40 -1.66
C ALA A 38 -2.36 -1.88 -1.90
N ILE A 39 -3.58 -1.38 -2.06
CA ILE A 39 -3.87 0.06 -2.19
C ILE A 39 -4.87 0.46 -1.11
N LEU A 40 -4.57 1.52 -0.36
CA LEU A 40 -5.46 2.05 0.67
C LEU A 40 -6.77 2.58 0.06
N PHE A 41 -7.91 2.03 0.47
CA PHE A 41 -9.22 2.37 -0.11
C PHE A 41 -9.79 3.69 0.42
N ALA A 42 -9.59 3.98 1.70
CA ALA A 42 -10.12 5.16 2.39
C ALA A 42 -9.01 5.84 3.20
N PRO A 43 -9.02 7.17 3.34
CA PRO A 43 -7.99 7.89 4.08
C PRO A 43 -7.94 7.42 5.53
N LEU A 44 -6.76 7.51 6.12
CA LEU A 44 -6.49 7.02 7.46
C LEU A 44 -5.75 8.11 8.26
N PRO A 45 -6.34 8.66 9.35
CA PRO A 45 -5.71 9.71 10.14
C PRO A 45 -4.45 9.17 10.83
N GLU A 46 -3.49 10.03 11.16
CA GLU A 46 -2.28 9.70 11.91
C GLU A 46 -2.58 8.92 13.19
N SER A 47 -1.67 8.00 13.54
CA SER A 47 -1.73 7.29 14.83
C SER A 47 -0.44 6.55 15.12
N ASP A 48 -0.02 6.60 16.39
CA ASP A 48 1.14 5.89 16.93
C ASP A 48 0.87 4.42 17.28
N ILE A 49 -0.38 3.97 17.13
CA ILE A 49 -0.78 2.58 17.33
C ILE A 49 -1.31 1.94 16.04
N VAL A 50 -1.34 0.61 16.06
CA VAL A 50 -1.93 -0.21 15.02
C VAL A 50 -3.42 0.06 14.92
N ARG A 51 -3.90 0.28 13.70
CA ARG A 51 -5.32 0.57 13.43
C ARG A 51 -5.87 -0.18 12.23
N ARG A 52 -7.19 -0.32 12.18
CA ARG A 52 -7.88 -0.99 11.08
C ARG A 52 -7.99 -0.04 9.88
N GLY A 53 -7.48 -0.47 8.73
CA GLY A 53 -7.70 0.16 7.43
C GLY A 53 -8.64 -0.67 6.55
N ARG A 54 -8.92 -0.17 5.36
CA ARG A 54 -9.57 -0.91 4.26
C ARG A 54 -8.70 -0.75 3.04
N ALA A 55 -8.39 -1.85 2.36
CA ALA A 55 -7.50 -1.84 1.21
C ALA A 55 -8.06 -2.70 0.09
N VAL A 56 -7.74 -2.32 -1.14
CA VAL A 56 -7.88 -3.16 -2.32
C VAL A 56 -6.64 -4.04 -2.39
N VAL A 57 -6.83 -5.37 -2.34
CA VAL A 57 -5.71 -6.32 -2.21
C VAL A 57 -5.56 -7.26 -3.41
N ARG A 58 -6.54 -7.29 -4.32
CA ARG A 58 -6.50 -8.10 -5.56
C ARG A 58 -7.65 -7.77 -6.50
N LEU A 59 -7.55 -8.23 -7.74
CA LEU A 59 -8.62 -8.28 -8.74
C LEU A 59 -9.29 -6.91 -8.95
N ALA A 60 -8.49 -5.92 -9.33
CA ALA A 60 -8.96 -4.56 -9.55
C ALA A 60 -8.27 -3.93 -10.75
N GLU A 61 -8.95 -2.98 -11.36
CA GLU A 61 -8.34 -2.02 -12.28
C GLU A 61 -8.37 -0.64 -11.62
N VAL A 62 -7.24 0.05 -11.62
CA VAL A 62 -7.07 1.31 -10.88
C VAL A 62 -6.44 2.36 -11.79
N ALA A 63 -6.96 3.58 -11.72
CA ALA A 63 -6.38 4.70 -12.46
C ALA A 63 -5.07 5.14 -11.80
N GLU A 64 -3.97 5.12 -12.55
CA GLU A 64 -2.63 5.45 -12.04
C GLU A 64 -2.59 6.83 -11.38
N LYS A 65 -3.26 7.83 -11.98
CA LYS A 65 -3.31 9.22 -11.48
C LYS A 65 -3.90 9.39 -10.08
N LEU A 66 -4.53 8.36 -9.51
CA LEU A 66 -5.11 8.38 -8.17
C LEU A 66 -4.19 7.74 -7.13
N LEU A 67 -3.03 7.24 -7.53
CA LEU A 67 -2.10 6.54 -6.67
C LEU A 67 -1.03 7.48 -6.10
N THR A 68 -0.58 7.16 -4.88
CA THR A 68 0.53 7.86 -4.22
C THR A 68 1.67 6.87 -3.98
N GLY A 69 2.90 7.26 -4.35
CA GLY A 69 4.09 6.43 -4.23
C GLY A 69 4.24 5.36 -5.32
N LEU A 70 3.62 5.55 -6.49
CA LEU A 70 3.76 4.62 -7.61
C LEU A 70 5.10 4.78 -8.32
N ASP A 71 5.78 3.66 -8.54
CA ASP A 71 6.92 3.50 -9.45
C ASP A 71 6.81 2.19 -10.26
N LEU A 72 7.79 1.91 -11.12
CA LEU A 72 7.79 0.75 -12.02
C LEU A 72 7.85 -0.60 -11.27
N ASP A 73 8.48 -0.66 -10.11
CA ASP A 73 8.60 -1.92 -9.35
C ASP A 73 7.33 -2.16 -8.54
N ALA A 74 6.73 -1.11 -8.01
CA ALA A 74 5.42 -1.13 -7.41
C ALA A 74 4.33 -1.58 -8.40
N GLU A 75 4.33 -1.09 -9.64
CA GLU A 75 3.39 -1.52 -10.68
C GLU A 75 3.50 -3.04 -10.95
N LYS A 76 4.73 -3.54 -11.16
CA LYS A 76 4.97 -4.97 -11.37
C LYS A 76 4.52 -5.81 -10.18
N ALA A 77 4.70 -5.30 -8.96
CA ALA A 77 4.29 -6.00 -7.74
C ALA A 77 2.76 -6.05 -7.61
N LEU A 78 2.06 -4.95 -7.90
CA LEU A 78 0.59 -4.89 -7.93
C LEU A 78 0.00 -5.82 -9.00
N ALA A 79 0.62 -5.94 -10.17
CA ALA A 79 0.19 -6.85 -11.22
C ALA A 79 0.18 -8.32 -10.76
N LYS A 80 1.10 -8.73 -9.85
CA LYS A 80 1.10 -10.07 -9.25
C LYS A 80 -0.12 -10.34 -8.36
N GLN A 81 -0.77 -9.28 -7.87
CA GLN A 81 -2.04 -9.34 -7.13
C GLN A 81 -3.26 -9.24 -8.06
N PHE A 82 -3.07 -9.22 -9.38
CA PHE A 82 -4.12 -8.92 -10.36
C PHE A 82 -4.75 -7.54 -10.14
N ILE A 83 -3.94 -6.58 -9.70
CA ILE A 83 -4.27 -5.16 -9.70
C ILE A 83 -3.56 -4.54 -10.90
N PHE A 84 -4.35 -4.12 -11.89
CA PHE A 84 -3.82 -3.56 -13.14
C PHE A 84 -4.08 -2.06 -13.21
N LEU A 85 -3.12 -1.31 -13.75
CA LEU A 85 -3.22 0.14 -13.87
C LEU A 85 -3.81 0.55 -15.24
N ARG A 86 -4.53 1.68 -15.27
CA ARG A 86 -5.05 2.34 -16.47
C ARG A 86 -4.73 3.83 -16.51
#